data_AF-A0A5K1ETR7-F1
#
_entry.id   AF-A0A5K1ETR7-F1
#
_cell.length_a   1.000
_cell.length_b   1.000
_cell.length_c   1.000
_cell.angle_alpha   90.00
_cell.angle_beta   90.00
_cell.angle_gamma   90.00
#
_symmetry.space_group_name_H-M   'P 1'
#
loop_
_entity.id
_entity.type
_entity.pdbx_description
1 polymer ?
#
loop_
_entity_poly.entity_id
_entity_poly.type
_entity_poly.pdbx_seq_one_letter_code
_entity_poly.pdbx_strand_id
1 'polypeptide(L)' 'TVYHCPFCNLCRVGKGLGVDFFHCMTCNCCLGMQLVEHKCREKGLEANCPICCDFLFTSSASVKALPCGHFMHSACFQ' A
#
# COMPACT_ATOMS: atom_id res chain seq x y z
N THR A 1 -0.72 -7.75 -14.57
CA THR A 1 -1.87 -8.49 -14.02
C THR A 1 -2.54 -7.66 -12.95
N VAL A 2 -3.85 -7.85 -12.73
CA VAL A 2 -4.66 -7.08 -11.77
C VAL A 2 -5.45 -8.09 -10.93
N TYR A 3 -5.63 -7.80 -9.65
CA TYR A 3 -6.45 -8.61 -8.74
C TYR A 3 -7.39 -7.71 -7.93
N HIS A 4 -8.52 -8.26 -7.48
CA HIS A 4 -9.43 -7.58 -6.58
C HIS A 4 -9.10 -7.94 -5.13
N CYS A 5 -8.96 -6.93 -4.27
CA CYS A 5 -8.90 -7.14 -2.82
C CYS A 5 -10.27 -6.85 -2.21
N PRO A 6 -10.96 -7.87 -1.64
CA PRO A 6 -12.30 -7.68 -1.07
C PRO A 6 -12.29 -6.81 0.19
N PHE A 7 -11.19 -6.80 0.94
CA PHE A 7 -11.08 -6.03 2.19
C PHE A 7 -10.87 -4.52 1.94
N CYS A 8 -10.09 -4.17 0.92
CA CYS A 8 -9.96 -2.78 0.48
C CYS A 8 -11.11 -2.34 -0.43
N ASN A 9 -11.92 -3.28 -0.94
CA ASN A 9 -12.90 -3.08 -1.99
C ASN A 9 -12.33 -2.37 -3.24
N LEU A 10 -11.10 -2.74 -3.62
CA LEU A 10 -10.34 -2.09 -4.70
C LEU A 10 -9.61 -3.13 -5.56
N CYS A 11 -9.52 -2.84 -6.85
CA CYS A 11 -8.61 -3.54 -7.75
C CYS A 11 -7.18 -3.01 -7.60
N ARG A 12 -6.20 -3.90 -7.51
CA ARG A 12 -4.77 -3.60 -7.31
C ARG A 12 -3.94 -4.26 -8.41
N VAL A 13 -2.77 -3.70 -8.69
CA VAL A 13 -1.80 -4.28 -9.63
C VAL A 13 -1.00 -5.38 -8.93
N GLY A 14 -0.94 -6.58 -9.52
CA GLY A 14 -0.26 -7.74 -8.93
C GLY A 14 -0.79 -9.08 -9.45
N LYS A 15 -0.28 -10.19 -8.94
CA LYS A 15 -0.75 -11.55 -9.24
C LYS A 15 -1.87 -12.00 -8.32
N GLY A 16 -1.97 -11.47 -7.11
CA GLY A 16 -3.10 -11.72 -6.21
C GLY A 16 -2.73 -11.83 -4.74
N LEU A 17 -3.77 -11.83 -3.89
CA LEU A 17 -3.63 -12.17 -2.48
C LEU A 17 -3.16 -13.62 -2.33
N GLY A 18 -2.16 -13.86 -1.49
CA GLY A 18 -1.54 -15.16 -1.28
C GLY A 18 -0.49 -15.56 -2.32
N VAL A 19 -0.23 -14.73 -3.34
CA VAL A 19 0.79 -14.99 -4.37
C VAL A 19 1.96 -14.02 -4.22
N ASP A 20 1.72 -12.74 -4.50
CA ASP A 20 2.71 -11.66 -4.40
C ASP A 20 2.28 -10.55 -3.44
N PHE A 21 1.02 -10.54 -3.01
CA PHE A 21 0.49 -9.64 -1.98
C PHE A 21 -0.25 -10.40 -0.88
N PHE A 22 -0.39 -9.77 0.28
CA PHE A 22 -1.36 -10.14 1.30
C PHE A 22 -2.05 -8.87 1.82
N HIS A 23 -3.24 -9.03 2.41
CA HIS A 23 -3.92 -7.93 3.07
C HIS A 23 -3.61 -7.96 4.57
N CYS A 24 -3.06 -6.88 5.10
CA CYS A 24 -2.88 -6.72 6.54
C CYS A 24 -4.14 -6.06 7.13
N MET A 25 -4.88 -6.82 7.94
CA MET A 25 -6.11 -6.34 8.57
C MET A 25 -5.87 -5.15 9.53
N THR A 26 -4.73 -5.14 10.23
CA THR A 26 -4.38 -4.07 11.16
C THR A 26 -4.00 -2.78 10.44
N CYS A 27 -3.20 -2.85 9.38
CA CYS A 27 -2.87 -1.68 8.56
C CYS A 27 -4.01 -1.27 7.63
N ASN A 28 -5.00 -2.15 7.43
CA ASN A 28 -6.06 -2.04 6.44
C ASN A 28 -5.52 -1.80 5.01
N CYS A 29 -4.44 -2.48 4.62
CA CYS A 29 -3.82 -2.27 3.30
C CYS A 29 -3.22 -3.55 2.71
N CYS A 30 -3.06 -3.54 1.38
CA CYS A 30 -2.38 -4.63 0.67
C CYS A 30 -0.87 -4.37 0.66
N LEU A 31 -0.09 -5.35 1.12
CA LEU A 31 1.35 -5.30 1.20
C LEU A 31 1.96 -6.46 0.41
N GLY A 32 3.16 -6.26 -0.14
CA GLY A 32 3.88 -7.34 -0.81
C GLY A 32 4.27 -8.45 0.19
N MET A 33 4.37 -9.69 -0.26
CA MET A 33 4.70 -10.85 0.60
C MET A 33 6.04 -10.70 1.34
N GLN A 34 6.96 -9.87 0.86
CA GLN A 34 8.21 -9.54 1.57
C GLN A 34 8.01 -8.71 2.85
N LEU A 35 6.81 -8.17 3.08
CA LEU A 35 6.45 -7.35 4.25
C LEU A 35 5.60 -8.12 5.26
N VAL A 36 5.59 -9.45 5.25
CA VAL A 36 4.81 -10.23 6.25
C VAL A 36 5.21 -9.84 7.68
N GLU A 37 6.50 -9.72 7.97
CA GLU A 37 7.03 -9.24 9.26
C GLU A 37 7.24 -7.72 9.27
N HIS A 38 6.17 -6.95 9.08
CA HIS A 38 6.20 -5.49 9.20
C HIS A 38 5.65 -5.02 10.55
N LYS A 39 6.12 -3.85 11.01
CA LYS A 39 5.49 -3.15 12.12
C LYS A 39 4.22 -2.48 11.61
N CYS A 40 3.07 -2.90 12.14
CA CYS A 40 1.79 -2.32 11.75
C CYS A 40 1.72 -0.82 12.09
N ARG A 41 1.16 -0.04 11.16
CA ARG A 41 0.80 1.36 11.39
C ARG A 41 -0.59 1.59 10.81
N GLU A 42 -1.56 1.68 11.70
CA GLU A 42 -2.96 1.90 11.33
C GLU A 42 -3.08 3.18 10.50
N LYS A 43 -3.96 3.15 9.49
CA LYS A 43 -4.28 4.30 8.63
C LYS A 43 -3.08 4.95 7.92
N GLY A 44 -1.97 4.22 7.76
CA GLY A 44 -0.74 4.77 7.17
C GLY A 44 -0.92 5.29 5.73
N LEU A 45 -1.84 4.71 4.96
CA LEU A 45 -2.15 5.13 3.59
C LEU A 45 -3.33 6.11 3.48
N GLU A 46 -4.01 6.43 4.59
CA GLU A 46 -5.10 7.43 4.60
C GLU A 46 -4.52 8.85 4.64
N ALA A 47 -3.59 9.13 3.73
CA ALA A 47 -2.93 10.42 3.57
C ALA A 47 -2.64 10.68 2.08
N ASN A 48 -2.41 11.95 1.75
CA ASN A 48 -1.96 12.33 0.42
C ASN A 48 -0.44 12.21 0.33
N CYS A 49 0.07 11.89 -0.87
CA CYS A 49 1.49 12.01 -1.14
C CYS A 49 1.91 13.48 -0.96
N PRO A 50 2.98 13.79 -0.21
CA PRO A 50 3.39 15.17 0.05
C PRO A 50 3.99 15.89 -1.18
N ILE A 51 4.21 15.17 -2.29
CA ILE A 51 4.81 15.71 -3.51
C ILE A 51 3.75 15.98 -4.58
N CYS A 52 2.96 14.97 -4.95
CA CYS A 52 1.94 15.10 -5.99
C CYS A 52 0.52 15.34 -5.46
N CYS A 53 0.33 15.31 -4.14
CA CYS A 53 -0.97 15.48 -3.48
C CYS A 53 -2.04 14.41 -3.79
N ASP A 54 -1.69 13.34 -4.50
CA ASP A 54 -2.59 12.22 -4.77
C ASP A 54 -2.83 11.37 -3.52
N PHE A 55 -4.07 10.89 -3.36
CA PHE A 55 -4.46 10.06 -2.24
C PHE A 55 -3.85 8.65 -2.33
N LEU A 56 -3.06 8.27 -1.32
CA LEU A 56 -2.23 7.05 -1.37
C LEU A 56 -3.07 5.77 -1.34
N PHE A 57 -4.15 5.73 -0.57
CA PHE A 57 -4.92 4.50 -0.37
C PHE A 57 -5.54 3.96 -1.67
N THR A 58 -6.15 4.83 -2.47
CA THR A 58 -6.83 4.47 -3.72
C THR A 58 -5.90 4.49 -4.94
N SER A 59 -4.68 5.00 -4.79
CA SER A 59 -3.71 5.06 -5.88
C SER A 59 -3.28 3.66 -6.32
N SER A 60 -3.10 3.48 -7.63
CA SER A 60 -2.50 2.28 -8.22
C SER A 60 -0.97 2.33 -8.25
N ALA A 61 -0.38 3.49 -7.96
CA ALA A 61 1.07 3.65 -7.92
C ALA A 61 1.66 3.00 -6.66
N SER A 62 2.88 2.48 -6.80
CA SER A 62 3.58 1.86 -5.66
C SER A 62 3.89 2.92 -4.60
N VAL A 63 3.77 2.52 -3.33
CA VAL A 63 4.01 3.38 -2.18
C VAL A 63 5.19 2.85 -1.37
N LYS A 64 6.01 3.76 -0.85
CA LYS A 64 7.17 3.48 -0.01
C LYS A 64 6.93 4.01 1.40
N ALA A 65 7.25 3.19 2.39
CA ALA A 65 7.34 3.61 3.79
C ALA A 65 8.68 4.33 4.04
N LEU A 66 8.62 5.47 4.73
CA LEU A 66 9.79 6.26 5.10
C LEU A 66 10.27 5.93 6.53
N PRO A 67 11.51 6.29 6.91
CA PRO A 67 12.01 6.08 8.28
C PRO A 67 11.23 6.82 9.37
N CYS A 68 10.63 7.98 9.05
CA CYS A 68 9.68 8.69 9.94
C CYS A 68 8.30 7.98 10.02
N GLY A 69 8.13 6.94 9.21
CA GLY A 69 6.97 6.07 9.08
C GLY A 69 5.77 6.70 8.36
N HIS A 70 5.95 7.82 7.67
CA HIS A 70 5.01 8.29 6.66
C HIS A 70 5.16 7.49 5.37
N PHE A 71 4.18 7.61 4.49
CA PHE A 71 4.13 6.95 3.20
C PHE A 71 4.14 7.98 2.06
N MET A 72 4.74 7.62 0.93
CA MET A 72 4.70 8.42 -0.30
C MET A 72 4.86 7.52 -1.51
N HIS A 73 4.43 7.96 -2.69
CA HIS A 73 4.68 7.19 -3.92
C HIS A 73 6.16 6.96 -4.12
N SER A 74 6.54 5.73 -4.52
CA SER A 74 7.93 5.37 -4.75
C SER A 74 8.58 6.25 -5.81
N ALA A 75 7.81 6.64 -6.84
CA ALA A 75 8.26 7.55 -7.90
C ALA A 75 8.46 8.99 -7.40
N CYS A 76 7.71 9.43 -6.39
CA CYS A 76 7.87 10.76 -5.79
C CYS A 76 9.04 10.84 -4.80
N PHE A 77 9.57 9.68 -4.37
CA PHE A 77 10.77 9.60 -3.53
C PHE A 77 12.08 9.56 -4.34
N GLN A 78 12.00 9.35 -5.67
CA GLN A 78 13.16 9.26 -6.55
C GLN A 78 13.88 10.60 -6.70
#